data_AF-A0AAV7UGS0-F1
#
_entry.id   AF-A0AAV7UGS0-F1
#
_cell.length_a   1.000
_cell.length_b   1.000
_cell.length_c   1.000
_cell.angle_alpha   90.00
_cell.angle_beta   90.00
_cell.angle_gamma   90.00
#
_symmetry.space_group_name_H-M   'P 1'
#
loop_
_entity.id
_entity.type
_entity.pdbx_description
1 polymer ?
#
loop_
_entity_poly.entity_id
_entity_poly.type
_entity_poly.pdbx_seq_one_letter_code
_entity_poly.pdbx_strand_id
1 'polypeptide(L)'
;MGSHFLTMNDTPTTNIVTLWETLKAVIRGQFIAIAARQNAVKRQQLEDDIQALEVTHRQTGCLVVRRQLTIQQKQLRALDEDKVEYALLRTNQKFYTGGEQGGSIVGSQTPYTGHGMPGGRTKVVRWYPYLSERADPPTI
;
A
#
# COMPACT_ATOMS: atom_id res chain seq x y z
N MET A 1 22.09 -6.17 20.35
CA MET A 1 21.73 -6.83 19.08
C MET A 1 22.46 -6.22 17.89
N GLY A 2 22.48 -4.90 17.70
CA GLY A 2 23.32 -4.27 16.66
C GLY A 2 24.81 -4.60 16.81
N SER A 3 25.33 -4.58 18.03
CA SER A 3 26.69 -5.05 18.35
C SER A 3 26.96 -6.50 17.93
N HIS A 4 26.01 -7.40 18.19
CA HIS A 4 26.11 -8.82 17.81
C HIS A 4 26.07 -9.04 16.30
N PHE A 5 25.26 -8.27 15.57
CA PHE A 5 25.23 -8.31 14.10
C PHE A 5 26.59 -7.88 13.52
N LEU A 6 27.15 -6.79 14.03
CA LEU A 6 28.46 -6.29 13.59
C LEU A 6 29.56 -7.33 13.85
N THR A 7 29.62 -7.91 15.05
CA THR A 7 30.66 -8.92 15.39
C THR A 7 30.56 -10.22 14.59
N MET A 8 29.38 -10.59 14.10
CA MET A 8 29.20 -11.82 13.31
C MET A 8 29.45 -11.62 11.81
N ASN A 9 29.26 -10.40 11.30
CA ASN A 9 29.28 -10.12 9.86
C ASN A 9 30.52 -9.31 9.42
N ASP A 10 31.30 -8.81 10.38
CA ASP A 10 32.60 -8.20 10.15
C ASP A 10 33.64 -9.29 9.81
N THR A 11 33.71 -9.61 8.52
CA THR A 11 34.71 -10.51 7.95
C THR A 11 35.71 -9.69 7.15
N PRO A 12 36.98 -10.12 7.00
CA PRO A 12 37.99 -9.37 6.24
C PRO A 12 37.63 -9.15 4.77
N THR A 13 36.59 -9.84 4.27
CA THR A 13 36.05 -9.71 2.91
C THR A 13 34.85 -8.77 2.80
N THR A 14 34.22 -8.37 3.91
CA THR A 14 32.99 -7.56 3.90
C THR A 14 33.33 -6.08 3.77
N ASN A 15 32.74 -5.38 2.80
CA ASN A 15 32.83 -3.93 2.70
C ASN A 15 32.01 -3.28 3.83
N ILE A 16 32.62 -2.31 4.53
CA ILE A 16 32.00 -1.53 5.62
C ILE A 16 30.68 -0.87 5.17
N VAL A 17 30.59 -0.41 3.92
CA VAL A 17 29.36 0.19 3.37
C VAL A 17 28.23 -0.84 3.32
N THR A 18 28.51 -2.04 2.81
CA THR A 18 27.53 -3.14 2.76
C THR A 18 27.09 -3.57 4.15
N LEU A 19 28.03 -3.62 5.10
CA LEU A 19 27.78 -3.97 6.48
C LEU A 19 26.90 -2.92 7.20
N TRP A 20 27.09 -1.64 6.90
CA TRP A 20 26.22 -0.56 7.40
C TRP A 20 24.81 -0.60 6.78
N GLU A 21 24.70 -0.78 5.47
CA GLU A 21 23.39 -0.87 4.79
C GLU A 21 22.57 -2.07 5.28
N THR A 22 23.21 -3.22 5.44
CA THR A 22 22.56 -4.43 5.96
C THR A 22 22.14 -4.26 7.42
N LEU A 23 22.97 -3.65 8.28
CA LEU A 23 22.58 -3.34 9.65
C LEU A 23 21.34 -2.43 9.70
N LYS A 24 21.30 -1.38 8.88
CA LYS A 24 20.12 -0.50 8.78
C LYS A 24 18.87 -1.26 8.37
N ALA A 25 18.99 -2.15 7.38
CA ALA A 25 17.88 -2.97 6.91
C ALA A 25 17.36 -3.91 8.01
N VAL A 26 18.25 -4.54 8.79
CA VAL A 26 17.89 -5.39 9.93
C VAL A 26 17.14 -4.60 10.99
N ILE A 27 17.68 -3.45 11.40
CA ILE A 27 17.04 -2.59 12.41
C ILE A 27 15.64 -2.16 11.93
N ARG A 28 15.51 -1.72 10.68
CA ARG A 28 14.22 -1.34 10.09
C ARG A 28 13.24 -2.53 10.09
N GLY A 29 13.69 -3.72 9.71
CA GLY A 29 12.90 -4.94 9.73
C GLY A 29 12.36 -5.27 11.13
N GLN A 30 13.18 -5.07 12.17
CA GLN A 30 12.75 -5.27 13.56
C GLN A 30 11.68 -4.28 13.99
N PHE A 31 11.85 -2.99 13.69
CA PHE A 31 10.83 -1.98 13.98
C PHE A 31 9.50 -2.30 13.29
N ILE A 32 9.56 -2.69 12.01
CA ILE A 32 8.37 -3.12 11.27
C ILE A 32 7.72 -4.35 11.93
N ALA A 33 8.52 -5.35 12.33
CA ALA A 33 8.00 -6.56 12.98
C ALA A 33 7.31 -6.26 14.33
N ILE A 34 7.90 -5.39 15.15
CA ILE A 34 7.32 -4.96 16.43
C ILE A 34 6.00 -4.22 16.18
N ALA A 35 5.99 -3.25 15.25
CA ALA A 35 4.79 -2.50 14.91
C ALA A 35 3.68 -3.41 14.36
N ALA A 36 4.03 -4.35 13.48
CA ALA A 36 3.09 -5.33 12.93
C ALA A 36 2.48 -6.20 14.04
N ARG A 37 3.30 -6.68 14.98
CA ARG A 37 2.82 -7.46 16.14
C ARG A 37 1.89 -6.63 17.03
N GLN A 38 2.23 -5.39 17.33
CA GLN A 38 1.38 -4.51 18.15
C GLN A 38 0.03 -4.25 17.48
N ASN A 39 0.02 -4.02 16.16
CA ASN A 39 -1.21 -3.83 15.40
C ASN A 39 -2.07 -5.09 15.37
N ALA A 40 -1.45 -6.27 15.25
CA ALA A 40 -2.16 -7.55 15.33
C ALA A 40 -2.80 -7.76 16.70
N VAL A 41 -2.09 -7.47 17.79
CA VAL A 41 -2.62 -7.58 19.17
C VAL A 41 -3.80 -6.62 19.38
N LYS A 42 -3.68 -5.35 18.97
CA LYS A 42 -4.77 -4.38 19.08
C LYS A 42 -6.03 -4.82 18.33
N ARG A 43 -5.85 -5.38 17.13
CA ARG A 43 -6.96 -5.91 16.33
C ARG A 43 -7.62 -7.09 17.02
N GLN A 44 -6.84 -8.05 17.52
CA GLN A 44 -7.37 -9.20 18.26
C GLN A 44 -8.17 -8.74 19.49
N GLN A 45 -7.65 -7.78 20.25
CA GLN A 45 -8.35 -7.22 21.41
C GLN A 45 -9.71 -6.62 21.03
N LEU A 46 -9.78 -5.88 19.92
CA LEU A 46 -11.05 -5.34 19.43
C LEU A 46 -12.02 -6.43 18.99
N GLU A 47 -11.53 -7.49 18.33
CA GLU A 47 -12.35 -8.64 17.92
C GLU A 47 -12.91 -9.40 19.13
N ASP A 48 -12.07 -9.65 20.15
CA ASP A 48 -12.46 -10.30 21.40
C ASP A 48 -13.49 -9.46 22.18
N ASP A 49 -13.28 -8.14 22.26
CA ASP A 49 -14.19 -7.20 22.92
C ASP A 49 -15.56 -7.16 22.23
N ILE A 50 -15.58 -7.12 20.89
CA ILE A 50 -16.82 -7.16 20.11
C ILE A 50 -17.56 -8.47 20.37
N GLN A 51 -16.85 -9.60 20.39
CA GLN A 51 -17.47 -10.90 20.65
C GLN A 51 -18.08 -10.97 22.06
N ALA A 52 -17.38 -10.46 23.08
CA ALA A 52 -17.89 -10.39 24.44
C ALA A 52 -19.13 -9.47 24.56
N LEU A 53 -19.11 -8.32 23.90
CA LEU A 53 -20.23 -7.37 23.89
C LEU A 53 -21.42 -7.89 23.09
N GLU A 54 -21.20 -8.65 22.03
CA GLU A 54 -22.26 -9.35 21.28
C GLU A 54 -22.99 -10.37 22.16
N VAL A 55 -22.25 -11.19 22.90
CA VAL A 55 -22.83 -12.16 23.84
C VAL A 55 -23.65 -11.44 24.90
N THR A 56 -23.08 -10.39 25.49
CA THR A 56 -23.75 -9.56 26.51
C THR A 56 -25.02 -8.92 25.95
N HIS A 57 -24.97 -8.36 24.74
CA HIS A 57 -26.12 -7.73 24.09
C HIS A 57 -27.22 -8.74 23.78
N ARG A 58 -26.88 -9.95 23.31
CA ARG A 58 -27.87 -11.02 23.08
C ARG A 58 -28.61 -11.41 24.37
N GLN A 59 -27.93 -11.35 25.52
CA GLN A 59 -28.50 -11.71 26.81
C GLN A 59 -29.36 -10.59 27.42
N THR A 60 -28.94 -9.32 27.29
CA THR A 60 -29.62 -8.19 27.96
C THR A 60 -30.51 -7.35 27.05
N GLY A 61 -30.32 -7.37 25.72
CA GLY A 61 -31.05 -6.51 24.79
C GLY A 61 -30.78 -5.00 24.97
N CYS A 62 -29.77 -4.61 25.75
CA CYS A 62 -29.57 -3.23 26.16
C CYS A 62 -29.07 -2.33 25.02
N LEU A 63 -29.73 -1.18 24.83
CA LEU A 63 -29.39 -0.19 23.78
C LEU A 63 -28.03 0.49 24.00
N VAL A 64 -27.54 0.56 25.24
CA VAL A 64 -26.22 1.11 25.57
C VAL A 64 -25.12 0.17 25.06
N VAL A 65 -25.26 -1.12 25.32
CA VAL A 65 -24.34 -2.17 24.83
C VAL A 65 -24.33 -2.19 23.30
N ARG A 66 -25.50 -2.04 22.65
CA ARG A 66 -25.60 -1.95 21.19
C ARG A 66 -24.80 -0.78 20.62
N ARG A 67 -24.90 0.41 21.25
CA ARG A 67 -24.15 1.59 20.82
C ARG A 67 -22.64 1.38 20.94
N GLN A 68 -22.20 0.79 22.06
CA GLN A 68 -20.78 0.49 22.26
C GLN A 68 -20.24 -0.49 21.21
N LEU A 69 -21.02 -1.52 20.90
CA LEU A 69 -20.72 -2.50 19.86
C LEU A 69 -20.57 -1.83 18.48
N THR A 70 -21.49 -0.92 18.11
CA THR A 70 -21.39 -0.15 16.85
C THR A 70 -20.11 0.70 16.79
N ILE A 71 -19.71 1.31 17.90
CA ILE A 71 -18.48 2.11 17.96
C ILE A 71 -17.25 1.23 17.73
N GLN A 72 -17.14 0.10 18.42
CA GLN A 72 -16.00 -0.81 18.26
C GLN A 72 -15.95 -1.45 16.88
N GLN A 73 -17.10 -1.83 16.30
CA GLN A 73 -17.16 -2.30 14.91
C GLN A 73 -16.68 -1.23 13.93
N LYS A 74 -17.01 0.04 14.16
CA LYS A 74 -16.51 1.15 13.34
C LYS A 74 -14.99 1.29 13.45
N GLN A 75 -14.44 1.15 14.65
CA GLN A 75 -12.98 1.18 14.87
C GLN A 75 -12.28 0.03 14.14
N LEU A 76 -12.83 -1.19 14.20
CA LEU A 76 -12.29 -2.33 13.48
C LEU A 76 -12.33 -2.13 11.96
N ARG A 77 -13.45 -1.60 11.43
CA ARG A 77 -13.57 -1.27 10.00
C ARG A 77 -12.57 -0.23 9.55
N ALA A 78 -12.33 0.83 10.34
CA ALA A 78 -11.33 1.83 10.00
C ALA A 78 -9.92 1.21 9.85
N LEU A 79 -9.55 0.26 10.71
CA LEU A 79 -8.27 -0.46 10.58
C LEU A 79 -8.18 -1.33 9.32
N ASP A 80 -9.31 -1.84 8.84
CA ASP A 80 -9.38 -2.61 7.60
C ASP A 80 -9.38 -1.69 6.36
N GLU A 81 -10.05 -0.55 6.45
CA GLU A 81 -10.02 0.51 5.42
C GLU A 81 -8.60 1.01 5.17
N ASP A 82 -7.82 1.28 6.22
CA ASP A 82 -6.40 1.68 6.10
C ASP A 82 -5.57 0.65 5.31
N LYS A 83 -5.83 -0.65 5.53
CA LYS A 83 -5.13 -1.73 4.83
C LYS A 83 -5.55 -1.80 3.36
N VAL A 84 -6.84 -1.63 3.09
CA VAL A 84 -7.39 -1.61 1.73
C VAL A 84 -6.83 -0.41 0.97
N GLU A 85 -6.84 0.78 1.57
CA GLU A 85 -6.29 2.00 0.99
C GLU A 85 -4.80 1.80 0.68
N TYR A 86 -4.00 1.31 1.63
CA TYR A 86 -2.59 1.02 1.39
C TYR A 86 -2.38 0.02 0.24
N ALA A 87 -3.19 -1.04 0.17
CA ALA A 87 -3.12 -2.01 -0.91
C ALA A 87 -3.46 -1.38 -2.28
N LEU A 88 -4.50 -0.56 -2.34
CA LEU A 88 -4.91 0.19 -3.54
C LEU A 88 -3.83 1.18 -3.98
N LEU A 89 -3.25 1.93 -3.05
CA LEU A 89 -2.13 2.85 -3.34
C LEU A 89 -0.93 2.08 -3.87
N ARG A 90 -0.59 0.93 -3.29
CA ARG A 90 0.52 0.08 -3.74
C ARG A 90 0.27 -0.52 -5.13
N THR A 91 -0.96 -0.90 -5.46
CA THR A 91 -1.29 -1.35 -6.82
C THR A 91 -1.21 -0.19 -7.81
N ASN A 92 -1.77 0.97 -7.45
CA ASN A 92 -1.77 2.18 -8.29
C ASN A 92 -0.36 2.70 -8.54
N GLN A 93 0.53 2.65 -7.54
CA GLN A 93 1.93 3.03 -7.72
C GLN A 93 2.60 2.25 -8.86
N LYS A 94 2.33 0.94 -9.00
CA LYS A 94 2.86 0.13 -10.10
C LYS A 94 2.30 0.54 -11.47
N PHE A 95 1.05 1.00 -11.51
CA PHE A 95 0.45 1.49 -12.75
C PHE A 95 1.11 2.80 -13.22
N TYR A 96 1.43 3.71 -12.30
CA TYR A 96 2.04 4.98 -12.66
C TYR A 96 3.56 4.89 -12.91
N THR A 97 4.28 3.99 -12.22
CA THR A 97 5.72 3.80 -12.48
C THR A 97 6.01 2.88 -13.68
N GLY A 98 5.05 2.03 -14.08
CA GLY A 98 5.14 1.19 -15.27
C GLY A 98 4.79 1.89 -16.58
N GLY A 99 4.22 3.10 -16.54
CA GLY A 99 3.78 3.83 -17.73
C GLY A 99 4.90 4.49 -18.54
N GLU A 100 6.10 4.66 -17.98
CA GLU A 100 7.21 5.38 -18.64
C GLU A 100 8.29 4.44 -19.24
N GLN A 101 8.28 3.14 -18.89
CA GLN A 101 9.18 2.14 -19.50
C GLN A 101 8.59 1.46 -20.75
N GLY A 102 7.53 2.01 -21.34
CA GLY A 102 7.01 1.60 -22.64
C GLY A 102 7.65 2.30 -23.85
N GLY A 103 8.67 3.14 -23.65
CA GLY A 103 9.20 4.05 -24.69
C GLY A 103 10.71 4.11 -24.88
N SER A 104 11.51 3.28 -24.21
CA SER A 104 12.95 3.21 -24.46
C SER A 104 13.35 1.81 -24.90
N ILE A 105 12.89 1.42 -26.09
CA ILE A 105 13.60 0.41 -26.86
C ILE A 105 14.83 1.13 -27.40
N VAL A 106 15.98 0.83 -26.80
CA VAL A 106 17.29 1.13 -27.39
C VAL A 106 17.33 0.45 -28.76
N GLY A 107 17.04 1.23 -29.81
CA GLY A 107 17.28 0.85 -31.19
C GLY A 107 18.74 1.06 -31.52
N SER A 108 19.60 0.15 -31.07
CA SER A 108 20.91 -0.04 -31.67
C SER A 108 20.73 -0.58 -33.09
N GLN A 109 20.66 0.32 -34.07
CA GLN A 109 20.87 0.04 -35.49
C GLN A 109 21.18 1.35 -36.22
N THR A 110 22.47 1.62 -36.43
CA THR A 110 22.90 2.37 -37.62
C THR A 110 22.86 1.40 -38.80
N PRO A 111 22.42 1.84 -40.00
CA PRO A 111 23.39 2.37 -40.94
C PRO A 111 22.90 3.61 -41.73
N TYR A 112 23.87 4.31 -42.30
CA TYR A 112 23.74 5.48 -43.18
C TYR A 112 22.79 5.27 -44.38
N THR A 113 22.11 6.35 -44.82
CA THR A 113 22.14 6.99 -46.17
C THR A 113 20.80 7.57 -46.64
N GLY A 114 20.82 8.83 -47.10
CA GLY A 114 20.14 9.27 -48.34
C GLY A 114 18.66 9.70 -48.34
N HIS A 115 18.44 11.00 -48.63
CA HIS A 115 17.35 11.62 -49.43
C HIS A 115 15.87 11.25 -49.23
N GLY A 116 15.03 12.29 -48.98
CA GLY A 116 13.65 12.39 -49.50
C GLY A 116 12.52 12.62 -48.48
N MET A 117 11.98 13.84 -48.42
CA MET A 117 10.58 14.13 -48.01
C MET A 117 9.59 13.63 -49.11
N PRO A 118 8.23 13.63 -48.97
CA PRO A 118 7.34 13.92 -47.83
C PRO A 118 6.15 12.92 -47.66
N GLY A 119 5.38 13.04 -46.57
CA GLY A 119 3.93 12.77 -46.58
C GLY A 119 3.42 11.61 -45.72
N GLY A 120 2.49 11.93 -44.81
CA GLY A 120 1.70 10.92 -44.08
C GLY A 120 0.90 11.53 -42.93
N ARG A 121 -0.38 11.82 -43.18
CA ARG A 121 -1.32 12.48 -42.25
C ARG A 121 -1.56 11.64 -41.00
N THR A 122 -1.49 12.24 -39.81
CA THR A 122 -2.13 11.68 -38.62
C THR A 122 -3.35 12.52 -38.27
N LYS A 123 -4.54 11.98 -38.53
CA LYS A 123 -5.80 12.51 -38.03
C LYS A 123 -6.28 11.67 -36.84
N VAL A 124 -6.45 12.37 -35.72
CA VAL A 124 -7.65 12.41 -34.86
C VAL A 124 -7.91 11.31 -33.81
N VAL A 125 -7.66 11.71 -32.55
CA VAL A 125 -8.57 11.75 -31.36
C VAL A 125 -9.11 10.44 -30.76
N ARG A 126 -8.87 10.26 -29.45
CA ARG A 126 -9.96 10.10 -28.45
C ARG A 126 -9.52 10.50 -27.04
N TRP A 127 -10.07 11.61 -26.56
CA TRP A 127 -10.11 11.96 -25.13
C TRP A 127 -11.31 11.26 -24.49
N TYR A 128 -11.13 10.64 -23.32
CA TYR A 128 -12.25 10.25 -22.46
C TYR A 128 -12.42 11.28 -21.33
N PRO A 129 -13.67 11.62 -20.98
CA PRO A 129 -13.99 12.77 -20.16
C PRO A 129 -13.90 12.49 -18.66
N TYR A 130 -13.54 13.55 -17.95
CA TYR A 130 -13.65 13.73 -16.51
C TYR A 130 -15.14 13.80 -16.13
N LEU A 131 -15.65 12.80 -15.40
CA LEU A 131 -16.97 12.84 -14.78
C LEU A 131 -16.85 13.38 -13.37
N SER A 132 -16.96 14.70 -13.23
CA SER A 132 -17.51 15.33 -12.03
C SER A 132 -18.86 15.91 -12.40
N GLU A 133 -19.92 15.50 -11.70
CA GLU A 133 -20.90 16.40 -11.05
C GLU A 133 -22.15 15.65 -10.59
N ARG A 134 -22.39 15.78 -9.27
CA ARG A 134 -23.66 15.93 -8.56
C ARG A 134 -24.97 15.55 -9.28
N ALA A 135 -25.72 14.64 -8.66
CA ALA A 135 -27.19 14.68 -8.66
C ALA A 135 -27.71 14.10 -7.34
N ASP A 136 -28.53 14.87 -6.63
CA ASP A 136 -29.24 14.47 -5.41
C ASP A 136 -30.29 13.38 -5.69
N PRO A 137 -30.67 12.53 -4.71
CA PRO A 137 -31.69 11.50 -4.91
C PRO A 137 -33.12 12.07 -4.85
N PRO A 138 -34.06 11.59 -5.68
CA PRO A 138 -35.47 11.95 -5.54
C PRO A 138 -36.14 11.20 -4.39
N THR A 139 -36.91 11.96 -3.62
CA THR A 139 -37.80 11.55 -2.54
C THR A 139 -38.95 10.67 -3.04
N ILE A 140 -39.23 9.58 -2.33
CA ILE A 140 -40.56 8.94 -2.24
C ILE A 140 -40.86 8.76 -0.76
#